data_AF-A0AA39T240-F1
#
_entry.id   AF-A0AA39T240-F1
#
_cell.length_a   1.000
_cell.length_b   1.000
_cell.length_c   1.000
_cell.angle_alpha   90.00
_cell.angle_beta   90.00
_cell.angle_gamma   90.00
#
_symmetry.space_group_name_H-M   'P 1'
#
loop_
_entity.id
_entity.type
_entity.pdbx_description
1 polymer ?
#
loop_
_entity_poly.entity_id
_entity_poly.type
_entity_poly.pdbx_seq_one_letter_code
_entity_poly.pdbx_strand_id
1 'polypeptide(L)'
;MSETILAKVVGLTTFHKAWSKLENVFANQIMANALNYWQQLQRIVKGSMSIDKYITKMKSLADQMEVAVQPIQDFELITIVLAGLDREYDSVVSLITHQKATISWSEVEAL
;
A
#
# COMPACT_ATOMS: atom_id res chain seq x y z
N MET A 1 7.24 -22.91 8.34
CA MET A 1 5.79 -23.21 8.51
C MET A 1 5.53 -23.19 10.01
N SER A 2 4.81 -22.19 10.51
CA SER A 2 4.76 -21.86 11.95
C SER A 2 3.89 -22.87 12.73
N GLU A 3 4.40 -23.36 13.86
CA GLU A 3 3.72 -24.29 14.80
C GLU A 3 2.32 -23.82 15.24
N THR A 4 2.06 -22.51 15.16
CA THR A 4 0.74 -21.90 15.43
C THR A 4 -0.35 -22.33 14.45
N ILE A 5 0.00 -22.69 13.22
CA ILE A 5 -0.95 -23.18 12.21
C ILE A 5 -1.37 -24.62 12.54
N LEU A 6 -0.41 -25.46 12.94
CA LEU A 6 -0.67 -26.85 13.32
C LEU A 6 -1.62 -26.92 14.52
N ALA A 7 -1.41 -26.07 15.54
CA ALA A 7 -2.31 -25.99 16.71
C ALA A 7 -3.76 -25.62 16.35
N LYS A 8 -4.00 -24.85 15.28
CA LYS A 8 -5.35 -24.45 14.84
C LYS A 8 -6.09 -25.54 14.05
N VAL A 9 -5.37 -26.56 13.58
CA VAL A 9 -5.88 -27.67 12.76
C VAL A 9 -6.11 -28.95 13.56
N VAL A 10 -5.49 -29.07 14.76
CA VAL A 10 -5.72 -30.18 15.69
C VAL A 10 -7.21 -30.24 16.08
N GLY A 11 -7.88 -31.34 15.67
CA GLY A 11 -9.30 -31.60 15.94
C GLY A 11 -10.24 -31.53 14.73
N LEU A 12 -9.75 -31.20 13.53
CA LEU A 12 -10.58 -31.18 12.31
C LEU A 12 -10.59 -32.57 11.65
N THR A 13 -11.75 -33.21 11.62
CA THR A 13 -11.95 -34.59 11.16
C THR A 13 -11.87 -34.78 9.64
N THR A 14 -11.77 -33.71 8.86
CA THR A 14 -11.61 -33.79 7.40
C THR A 14 -10.61 -32.76 6.87
N PHE A 15 -9.80 -33.20 5.90
CA PHE A 15 -8.80 -32.38 5.19
C PHE A 15 -9.39 -31.09 4.62
N HIS A 16 -10.63 -31.15 4.11
CA HIS A 16 -11.35 -29.99 3.60
C HIS A 16 -11.58 -28.90 4.67
N LYS A 17 -11.96 -29.27 5.90
CA LYS A 17 -12.15 -28.31 6.99
C LYS A 17 -10.82 -27.70 7.43
N ALA A 18 -9.74 -28.50 7.45
CA ALA A 18 -8.41 -28.01 7.73
C ALA A 18 -7.95 -26.99 6.68
N TRP A 19 -8.16 -27.29 5.39
CA TRP A 19 -7.82 -26.41 4.28
C TRP A 19 -8.64 -25.10 4.28
N SER A 20 -9.97 -25.16 4.42
CA SER A 20 -10.77 -23.93 4.50
C SER A 20 -10.43 -23.07 5.73
N LYS A 21 -10.06 -23.67 6.86
CA LYS A 21 -9.63 -22.89 8.02
C LYS A 21 -8.27 -22.23 7.77
N LEU A 22 -7.37 -22.91 7.07
CA LEU A 22 -6.08 -22.39 6.67
C LEU A 22 -6.25 -21.21 5.69
N GLU A 23 -7.06 -21.38 4.65
CA GLU A 23 -7.42 -20.32 3.70
C GLU A 23 -8.00 -19.10 4.40
N ASN A 24 -8.94 -19.29 5.33
CA ASN A 24 -9.52 -18.18 6.09
C ASN A 24 -8.47 -17.44 6.95
N VAL A 25 -7.57 -18.17 7.60
CA VAL A 25 -6.51 -17.55 8.41
C VAL A 25 -5.55 -16.75 7.52
N PHE A 26 -5.16 -17.30 6.37
CA PHE A 26 -4.30 -16.58 5.43
C PHE A 26 -5.01 -15.37 4.82
N ALA A 27 -6.25 -15.50 4.38
CA ALA A 27 -7.04 -14.39 3.84
C ALA A 27 -7.18 -13.24 4.85
N ASN A 28 -7.47 -13.56 6.12
CA ASN A 28 -7.55 -12.55 7.18
C ASN A 28 -6.21 -11.86 7.44
N GLN A 29 -5.10 -12.61 7.45
CA GLN A 29 -3.77 -12.04 7.66
C GLN A 29 -3.35 -11.13 6.51
N ILE A 30 -3.60 -11.59 5.28
CA ILE A 30 -3.32 -10.87 4.04
C ILE A 30 -4.10 -9.55 4.03
N MET A 31 -5.39 -9.58 4.36
CA MET A 31 -6.25 -8.39 4.42
C MET A 31 -5.85 -7.42 5.55
N ALA A 32 -5.46 -7.93 6.72
CA ALA A 32 -4.94 -7.11 7.81
C ALA A 32 -3.63 -6.40 7.44
N ASN A 33 -2.73 -7.09 6.73
CA ASN A 33 -1.47 -6.51 6.24
C ASN A 33 -1.74 -5.41 5.21
N ALA A 34 -2.66 -5.62 4.26
CA ALA A 34 -3.03 -4.59 3.30
C ALA A 34 -3.63 -3.35 3.96
N LEU A 35 -4.53 -3.52 4.94
CA LEU A 35 -5.08 -2.39 5.70
C LEU A 35 -3.97 -1.62 6.43
N ASN A 36 -3.00 -2.33 7.01
CA ASN A 36 -1.85 -1.71 7.67
C ASN A 36 -1.02 -0.88 6.69
N TYR A 37 -0.70 -1.41 5.51
CA TYR A 37 0.04 -0.67 4.48
C TYR A 37 -0.73 0.56 3.98
N TRP A 38 -2.05 0.42 3.76
CA TRP A 38 -2.90 1.55 3.38
C TRP A 38 -2.90 2.67 4.44
N GLN A 39 -3.00 2.29 5.72
CA GLN A 39 -2.90 3.25 6.82
C GLN A 39 -1.53 3.91 6.91
N GLN A 40 -0.45 3.18 6.61
CA GLN A 40 0.90 3.75 6.57
C GLN A 40 1.04 4.76 5.43
N LEU A 41 0.57 4.43 4.23
CA LEU A 41 0.57 5.32 3.07
C LEU A 41 -0.10 6.66 3.38
N GLN A 42 -1.27 6.64 4.02
CA GLN A 42 -2.01 7.87 4.35
C GLN A 42 -1.36 8.73 5.44
N ARG A 43 -0.44 8.16 6.24
CA ARG A 43 0.20 8.86 7.37
C ARG A 43 1.56 9.43 7.01
N ILE A 44 2.19 8.94 5.95
CA ILE A 44 3.52 9.38 5.56
C ILE A 44 3.39 10.74 4.85
N VAL A 45 4.06 11.73 5.43
CA VAL A 45 4.27 13.05 4.85
C VAL A 45 5.76 13.23 4.58
N LYS A 46 6.15 14.08 3.61
CA LYS A 46 7.54 14.36 3.27
C LYS A 46 8.32 14.83 4.49
N GLY A 47 7.83 15.89 5.15
CA GLY A 47 8.46 16.46 6.35
C GLY A 47 9.94 16.77 6.13
N SER A 48 10.81 16.14 6.93
CA SER A 48 12.27 16.34 6.83
C SER A 48 12.95 15.47 5.77
N MET A 49 12.22 14.60 5.07
CA MET A 49 12.77 13.78 3.99
C MET A 49 13.02 14.62 2.73
N SER A 50 14.01 14.23 1.93
CA SER A 50 14.10 14.74 0.55
C SER A 50 12.94 14.19 -0.28
N ILE A 51 12.57 14.90 -1.35
CA ILE A 51 11.46 14.49 -2.23
C ILE A 51 11.72 13.11 -2.86
N ASP A 52 12.94 12.84 -3.32
CA ASP A 52 13.34 11.51 -3.84
C ASP A 52 13.09 10.39 -2.83
N LYS A 53 13.50 10.60 -1.57
CA LYS A 53 13.36 9.61 -0.51
C LYS A 53 11.89 9.39 -0.16
N TYR A 54 11.09 10.45 -0.19
CA TYR A 54 9.65 10.37 0.05
C TYR A 54 8.96 9.60 -1.08
N ILE A 55 9.15 9.97 -2.33
CA ILE A 55 8.55 9.31 -3.50
C ILE A 55 8.95 7.83 -3.56
N THR A 56 10.24 7.52 -3.37
CA THR A 56 10.74 6.13 -3.36
C THR A 56 10.08 5.31 -2.25
N LYS A 57 9.88 5.89 -1.06
CA LYS A 57 9.23 5.21 0.05
C LYS A 57 7.75 4.94 -0.24
N MET A 58 7.05 5.90 -0.84
CA MET A 58 5.65 5.75 -1.22
C MET A 58 5.46 4.68 -2.29
N LYS A 59 6.34 4.65 -3.31
CA LYS A 59 6.36 3.59 -4.33
C LYS A 59 6.57 2.21 -3.71
N SER A 60 7.58 2.08 -2.85
CA SER A 60 7.89 0.81 -2.19
C SER A 60 6.72 0.27 -1.35
N LEU A 61 5.92 1.14 -0.74
CA LEU A 61 4.71 0.73 -0.01
C LEU A 61 3.57 0.33 -0.95
N ALA A 62 3.43 1.01 -2.09
CA ALA A 62 2.46 0.63 -3.13
C ALA A 62 2.79 -0.74 -3.74
N ASP A 63 4.06 -0.98 -4.07
CA ASP A 63 4.55 -2.26 -4.57
C ASP A 63 4.28 -3.39 -3.55
N GLN A 64 4.44 -3.12 -2.26
CA GLN A 64 4.12 -4.07 -1.20
C GLN A 64 2.61 -4.37 -1.09
N MET A 65 1.73 -3.42 -1.43
CA MET A 65 0.28 -3.66 -1.48
C MET A 65 -0.13 -4.49 -2.69
N GLU A 66 0.52 -4.30 -3.84
CA GLU A 66 0.32 -5.12 -5.04
C GLU A 66 0.63 -6.59 -4.77
N VAL A 67 1.74 -6.86 -4.07
CA VAL A 67 2.14 -8.23 -3.68
C VAL A 67 1.18 -8.83 -2.64
N ALA A 68 0.59 -8.02 -1.77
CA ALA A 68 -0.21 -8.51 -0.65
C ALA A 68 -1.66 -8.85 -1.05
N VAL A 69 -2.40 -7.91 -1.66
CA VAL A 69 -3.86 -8.03 -1.82
C VAL A 69 -4.38 -7.39 -3.09
N GLN A 70 -3.95 -6.16 -3.38
CA GLN A 70 -4.57 -5.37 -4.43
C GLN A 70 -3.62 -4.25 -4.88
N PRO A 71 -3.44 -4.07 -6.20
CA PRO A 71 -2.68 -2.94 -6.73
C PRO A 71 -3.40 -1.63 -6.39
N ILE A 72 -2.63 -0.66 -5.91
CA ILE A 72 -3.10 0.72 -5.78
C ILE A 72 -3.14 1.31 -7.19
N GLN A 73 -4.24 1.98 -7.52
CA GLN A 73 -4.33 2.67 -8.81
C GLN A 73 -3.39 3.88 -8.81
N ASP A 74 -2.71 4.13 -9.91
CA ASP A 74 -1.76 5.26 -10.04
C ASP A 74 -2.37 6.58 -9.56
N PHE A 75 -3.62 6.86 -9.95
CA PHE A 75 -4.33 8.06 -9.52
C PHE A 75 -4.48 8.17 -7.99
N GLU A 76 -4.77 7.06 -7.31
CA GLU A 76 -4.89 7.01 -5.85
C GLU A 76 -3.53 7.24 -5.20
N LEU A 77 -2.48 6.56 -5.69
CA LEU A 77 -1.12 6.73 -5.18
C LEU A 77 -0.62 8.17 -5.35
N ILE A 78 -0.82 8.75 -6.54
CA ILE A 78 -0.45 10.14 -6.84
C ILE A 78 -1.18 11.10 -5.90
N THR A 79 -2.49 10.90 -5.69
CA THR A 79 -3.28 11.75 -4.79
C THR A 79 -2.72 11.71 -3.36
N ILE A 80 -2.39 10.52 -2.85
CA ILE A 80 -1.82 10.36 -1.51
C ILE A 80 -0.43 11.04 -1.44
N VAL A 81 0.40 10.85 -2.47
CA VAL A 81 1.76 11.41 -2.51
C VAL A 81 1.72 12.94 -2.51
N LEU A 82 0.90 13.56 -3.38
CA LEU A 82 0.76 15.00 -3.47
C LEU A 82 0.20 15.61 -2.16
N ALA A 83 -0.71 14.91 -1.49
CA ALA A 83 -1.28 15.36 -0.21
C ALA A 83 -0.26 15.39 0.94
N GLY A 84 0.82 14.59 0.85
CA GLY A 84 1.87 14.54 1.85
C GLY A 84 3.08 15.44 1.57
N LEU A 85 3.07 16.23 0.48
CA LEU A 85 4.15 17.19 0.19
C LEU A 85 4.04 18.46 1.04
N ASP A 86 5.17 19.10 1.27
CA ASP A 86 5.23 20.38 1.99
C ASP A 86 4.80 21.55 1.09
N ARG A 87 4.44 22.70 1.69
CA ARG A 87 3.92 23.88 0.97
C ARG A 87 4.85 24.43 -0.13
N GLU A 88 6.14 24.13 -0.05
CA GLU A 88 7.11 24.50 -1.09
C GLU A 88 6.77 23.89 -2.47
N TYR A 89 6.01 22.79 -2.48
CA TYR A 89 5.55 22.11 -3.69
C TYR A 89 4.13 22.50 -4.11
N ASP A 90 3.43 23.39 -3.39
CA ASP A 90 2.02 23.74 -3.67
C ASP A 90 1.79 24.22 -5.12
N SER A 91 2.76 24.97 -5.66
CA SER A 91 2.71 25.45 -7.06
C SER A 91 2.80 24.31 -8.07
N VAL A 92 3.62 23.30 -7.76
CA VAL A 92 3.80 22.11 -8.60
C VAL A 92 2.59 21.17 -8.49
N VAL A 93 2.10 20.96 -7.27
CA VAL A 93 0.86 20.22 -6.99
C VAL A 93 -0.32 20.85 -7.75
N SER A 94 -0.45 22.18 -7.70
CA SER A 94 -1.51 22.89 -8.43
C SER A 94 -1.37 22.74 -9.93
N LEU A 95 -0.15 22.79 -10.48
CA LEU A 95 0.10 22.60 -11.91
C LEU A 95 -0.29 21.19 -12.37
N ILE A 96 0.16 20.17 -11.64
CA ILE A 96 -0.13 18.76 -11.89
C ILE A 96 -1.65 18.52 -11.81
N THR A 97 -2.32 19.07 -10.79
CA THR A 97 -3.77 18.89 -10.59
C THR A 97 -4.61 19.65 -11.65
N HIS A 98 -4.13 20.78 -12.17
CA HIS A 98 -4.82 21.54 -13.22
C HIS A 98 -4.68 20.92 -14.62
N GLN A 99 -3.57 20.22 -14.89
CA GLN A 99 -3.46 19.41 -16.10
C GLN A 99 -4.38 18.19 -15.96
N LYS A 100 -5.62 18.33 -16.44
CA LYS A 100 -6.62 17.24 -16.63
C LYS A 100 -6.17 16.14 -17.62
N ALA A 101 -4.88 15.98 -17.88
CA ALA A 101 -4.35 14.82 -18.58
C ALA A 101 -4.02 13.77 -17.53
N THR A 102 -4.28 12.51 -17.83
CA THR A 102 -3.96 11.33 -17.04
C THR A 102 -2.60 11.47 -16.36
N ILE A 103 -2.58 11.92 -15.09
CA ILE A 103 -1.32 12.12 -14.37
C ILE A 103 -0.70 10.76 -14.21
N SER A 104 0.53 10.60 -14.71
CA SER A 104 1.23 9.33 -14.68
C SER A 104 2.24 9.33 -13.54
N TRP A 105 2.51 8.15 -12.98
CA TRP A 105 3.52 8.01 -11.93
C TRP A 105 4.89 8.56 -12.35
N SER A 106 5.21 8.52 -13.66
CA SER A 106 6.47 9.03 -14.21
C SER A 106 6.66 10.55 -14.05
N GLU A 107 5.58 11.33 -14.01
CA GLU A 107 5.65 12.78 -13.81
C GLU A 107 5.95 13.12 -12.34
N VAL A 108 5.50 12.29 -11.42
CA VAL A 108 5.79 12.44 -9.98
C VAL A 108 7.24 12.06 -9.68
N GLU A 109 7.79 11.04 -10.33
CA GLU A 109 9.21 10.64 -10.16
C GLU A 109 10.22 11.69 -10.66
N ALA A 110 9.78 12.65 -11.47
CA ALA A 110 10.63 13.70 -12.02
C ALA A 110 10.71 14.97 -11.13
N LEU A 111 10.04 14.97 -9.97
CA LEU A 111 10.03 16.06 -8.99
C LEU A 111 11.28 16.11 -8.12
#